data_AF-A0A2D7GW95-F1
#
_entry.id   AF-A0A2D7GW95-F1
#
_cell.length_a   1.000
_cell.length_b   1.000
_cell.length_c   1.000
_cell.angle_alpha   90.00
_cell.angle_beta   90.00
_cell.angle_gamma   90.00
#
_symmetry.space_group_name_H-M   'P 1'
#
loop_
_entity.id
_entity.type
_entity.pdbx_description
1 polymer ?
#
loop_
_entity_poly.entity_id
_entity_poly.type
_entity_poly.pdbx_seq_one_letter_code
_entity_poly.pdbx_strand_id
1 'polypeptide(L)'
;MPITKAKDLIRLRVALVIGALIVASFMVADFLLLPSTMHSLYTYDRLFIQIPIIFAVVLLSFWRRFEYYRAYIFTALLVLLTYSNYWLILVCWQEFQFAFPYEGTILYAFYCVFALGIPFRFAITSAVINIAGFIVLMWLAPAYGDRMPISIGFVAASLFTCSYAKYRLDSSLSLLKKTNDRLTKLSKFDPLTELLNRRALRNQSESLLAYARRHNVSLAVLMLDLDDFKKYLLRKWFVLGCQVRPRIWLV
;
A
#
# COMPACT_ATOMS: atom_id res chain seq x y z
N MET A 1 -14.44 -10.87 -7.56
CA MET A 1 -13.48 -9.74 -7.63
C MET A 1 -14.06 -8.32 -7.43
N PRO A 2 -15.38 -8.01 -7.56
CA PRO A 2 -15.87 -6.64 -7.29
C PRO A 2 -16.05 -6.31 -5.80
N ILE A 3 -16.36 -7.31 -4.95
CA ILE A 3 -16.64 -7.12 -3.52
C ILE A 3 -15.39 -6.67 -2.72
N THR A 4 -14.19 -7.08 -3.15
CA THR A 4 -12.93 -6.67 -2.50
C THR A 4 -12.62 -5.20 -2.74
N LYS A 5 -12.88 -4.70 -3.97
CA LYS A 5 -12.63 -3.30 -4.35
C LYS A 5 -13.46 -2.30 -3.54
N ALA A 6 -14.75 -2.61 -3.32
CA ALA A 6 -15.62 -1.73 -2.52
C ALA A 6 -15.18 -1.65 -1.05
N LYS A 7 -14.72 -2.77 -0.47
CA LYS A 7 -14.19 -2.81 0.90
C LYS A 7 -12.88 -2.03 1.02
N ASP A 8 -12.02 -2.08 0.01
CA ASP A 8 -10.74 -1.36 0.01
C ASP A 8 -10.95 0.16 -0.05
N LEU A 9 -11.90 0.66 -0.85
CA LEU A 9 -12.26 2.07 -0.90
C LEU A 9 -12.83 2.60 0.42
N ILE A 10 -13.67 1.80 1.11
CA ILE A 10 -14.20 2.17 2.42
C ILE A 10 -13.06 2.30 3.44
N ARG A 11 -12.13 1.34 3.47
CA ARG A 11 -10.96 1.39 4.35
C ARG A 11 -10.10 2.63 4.09
N LEU A 12 -9.91 2.97 2.83
CA LEU A 12 -9.15 4.16 2.43
C LEU A 12 -9.84 5.45 2.88
N ARG A 13 -11.17 5.55 2.75
CA ARG A 13 -11.92 6.71 3.26
C ARG A 13 -11.88 6.82 4.78
N VAL A 14 -12.00 5.69 5.48
CA VAL A 14 -11.82 5.64 6.94
C VAL A 14 -10.42 6.11 7.33
N ALA A 15 -9.38 5.71 6.59
CA ALA A 15 -8.03 6.22 6.79
C ALA A 15 -7.99 7.75 6.59
N LEU A 16 -8.56 8.32 5.53
CA LEU A 16 -8.60 9.78 5.36
C LEU A 16 -9.24 10.51 6.56
N VAL A 17 -10.33 9.97 7.12
CA VAL A 17 -10.98 10.53 8.32
C VAL A 17 -10.08 10.41 9.55
N ILE A 18 -9.45 9.26 9.77
CA ILE A 18 -8.50 9.06 10.87
C ILE A 18 -7.33 10.06 10.75
N GLY A 19 -6.82 10.28 9.53
CA GLY A 19 -5.76 11.26 9.29
C GLY A 19 -6.18 12.67 9.66
N ALA A 20 -7.38 13.08 9.26
CA ALA A 20 -7.94 14.38 9.65
C ALA A 20 -8.09 14.53 11.17
N LEU A 21 -8.51 13.47 11.88
CA LEU A 21 -8.61 13.47 13.33
C LEU A 21 -7.25 13.57 14.02
N ILE A 22 -6.22 12.90 13.49
CA ILE A 22 -4.85 13.02 14.00
C ILE A 22 -4.36 14.46 13.83
N VAL A 23 -4.57 15.08 12.66
CA VAL A 23 -4.20 16.48 12.43
C VAL A 23 -4.93 17.40 13.41
N ALA A 24 -6.24 17.21 13.61
CA ALA A 24 -7.00 17.99 14.58
C ALA A 24 -6.48 17.84 16.02
N SER A 25 -6.04 16.64 16.41
CA SER A 25 -5.40 16.42 17.73
C SER A 25 -4.07 17.17 17.86
N PHE A 26 -3.26 17.20 16.80
CA PHE A 26 -2.00 17.97 16.79
C PHE A 26 -2.26 19.47 16.81
N MET A 27 -3.35 19.95 16.19
CA MET A 27 -3.73 21.36 16.29
C MET A 27 -3.93 21.80 17.74
N VAL A 28 -4.60 20.99 18.57
CA VAL A 28 -4.79 21.31 19.99
C VAL A 28 -3.44 21.42 20.72
N ALA A 29 -2.50 20.50 20.45
CA ALA A 29 -1.17 20.53 21.05
C ALA A 29 -0.36 21.75 20.60
N ASP A 30 -0.38 22.06 19.30
CA ASP A 30 0.32 23.23 18.73
C ASP A 30 -0.22 24.53 19.32
N PHE A 31 -1.55 24.66 19.50
CA PHE A 31 -2.18 25.82 20.11
C PHE A 31 -1.74 26.09 21.55
N LEU A 32 -1.45 25.04 22.32
CA LEU A 32 -0.95 25.16 23.69
C LEU A 32 0.52 25.60 23.73
N LEU A 33 1.30 25.23 22.71
CA LEU A 33 2.72 25.54 22.61
C LEU A 33 2.98 26.92 21.98
N LEU A 34 2.10 27.35 21.06
CA LEU A 34 2.29 28.56 20.27
C LEU A 34 1.94 29.82 21.06
N PRO A 35 2.75 30.89 20.94
CA PRO A 35 2.39 32.22 21.41
C PRO A 35 1.06 32.70 20.82
N SER A 36 0.26 33.42 21.61
CA SER A 36 -1.07 33.91 21.21
C SER A 36 -1.05 34.80 19.95
N THR A 37 0.06 35.50 19.70
CA THR A 37 0.26 36.34 18.51
C THR A 37 0.26 35.53 17.20
N MET A 38 0.59 34.24 17.27
CA MET A 38 0.72 33.37 16.09
C MET A 38 -0.53 32.52 15.82
N HIS A 39 -1.52 32.54 16.73
CA HIS A 39 -2.73 31.73 16.62
C HIS A 39 -3.54 32.05 15.35
N SER A 40 -3.58 33.31 14.91
CA SER A 40 -4.27 33.73 13.68
C SER A 40 -3.60 33.17 12.42
N LEU A 41 -2.26 33.22 12.35
CA LEU A 41 -1.49 32.66 11.24
C LEU A 41 -1.62 31.13 11.19
N TYR A 42 -1.48 30.49 12.34
CA TYR A 42 -1.61 29.05 12.47
C TYR A 42 -3.01 28.55 12.06
N THR A 43 -4.07 29.19 12.57
CA THR A 43 -5.45 28.85 12.18
C THR A 43 -5.70 29.07 10.71
N TYR A 44 -5.12 30.12 10.12
CA TYR A 44 -5.23 30.38 8.70
C TYR A 44 -4.64 29.23 7.87
N ASP A 45 -3.40 28.81 8.14
CA ASP A 45 -2.77 27.68 7.43
C ASP A 45 -3.61 26.40 7.55
N ARG A 46 -4.05 26.05 8.77
CA ARG A 46 -4.81 24.81 8.99
C ARG A 46 -6.19 24.84 8.34
N LEU A 47 -6.96 25.91 8.52
CA LEU A 47 -8.34 26.00 8.05
C LEU A 47 -8.46 26.30 6.55
N PHE A 48 -7.59 27.15 6.01
CA PHE A 48 -7.71 27.64 4.63
C PHE A 48 -6.72 27.01 3.65
N ILE A 49 -5.68 26.34 4.13
CA ILE A 49 -4.72 25.62 3.27
C ILE A 49 -4.89 24.11 3.45
N GLN A 50 -4.65 23.57 4.65
CA GLN A 50 -4.59 22.12 4.85
C GLN A 50 -5.95 21.42 4.74
N ILE A 51 -6.98 21.92 5.43
CA ILE A 51 -8.31 21.31 5.39
C ILE A 51 -8.88 21.28 3.96
N PRO A 52 -8.80 22.36 3.15
CA PRO A 52 -9.23 22.32 1.76
C PRO A 52 -8.47 21.32 0.90
N ILE A 53 -7.15 21.16 1.10
CA ILE A 53 -6.36 20.14 0.40
C ILE A 53 -6.87 18.73 0.75
N ILE A 54 -7.06 18.43 2.03
CA ILE A 54 -7.58 17.12 2.49
C ILE A 54 -9.00 16.91 1.96
N PHE A 55 -9.86 17.91 2.06
CA PHE A 55 -11.24 17.87 1.60
C PHE A 55 -11.33 17.61 0.09
N ALA A 56 -10.48 18.27 -0.71
CA ALA A 56 -10.39 18.02 -2.14
C ALA A 56 -10.03 16.56 -2.44
N VAL A 57 -9.10 15.97 -1.69
CA VAL A 57 -8.75 14.54 -1.85
C VAL A 57 -9.90 13.62 -1.43
N VAL A 58 -10.61 13.96 -0.35
CA VAL A 58 -11.82 13.22 0.07
C VAL A 58 -12.88 13.25 -1.03
N LEU A 59 -13.15 14.41 -1.64
CA LEU A 59 -14.06 14.52 -2.78
C LEU A 59 -13.59 13.71 -3.99
N LEU A 60 -12.29 13.80 -4.34
CA LEU A 60 -11.69 13.00 -5.41
C LEU A 60 -11.82 11.50 -5.14
N SER A 61 -11.87 11.04 -3.89
CA SER A 61 -12.05 9.63 -3.53
C SER A 61 -13.42 9.05 -3.95
N PHE A 62 -14.40 9.89 -4.28
CA PHE A 62 -15.69 9.46 -4.81
C PHE A 62 -15.71 9.35 -6.34
N TRP A 63 -14.66 9.82 -7.01
CA TRP A 63 -14.57 9.76 -8.46
C TRP A 63 -14.22 8.36 -8.97
N ARG A 64 -14.93 7.85 -9.98
CA ARG A 64 -14.73 6.51 -10.55
C ARG A 64 -13.31 6.22 -11.04
N ARG A 65 -12.56 7.25 -11.47
CA ARG A 65 -11.17 7.12 -11.95
C ARG A 65 -10.12 7.21 -10.83
N PHE A 66 -10.54 7.45 -9.60
CA PHE A 66 -9.66 7.63 -8.44
C PHE A 66 -8.68 6.46 -8.25
N GLU A 67 -9.14 5.21 -8.38
CA GLU A 67 -8.29 4.02 -8.21
C GLU A 67 -7.08 3.99 -9.13
N TYR A 68 -7.23 4.50 -10.36
CA TYR A 68 -6.13 4.56 -11.32
C TYR A 68 -5.09 5.62 -10.94
N TYR A 69 -5.55 6.77 -10.44
CA TYR A 69 -4.69 7.92 -10.11
C TYR A 69 -4.32 8.02 -8.62
N ARG A 70 -4.78 7.11 -7.76
CA ARG A 70 -4.66 7.21 -6.29
C ARG A 70 -3.23 7.45 -5.81
N ALA A 71 -2.24 6.81 -6.43
CA ALA A 71 -0.84 6.96 -6.04
C ALA A 71 -0.36 8.41 -6.29
N TYR A 72 -0.71 8.99 -7.44
CA TYR A 72 -0.39 10.38 -7.76
C TYR A 72 -1.12 11.35 -6.83
N ILE A 73 -2.41 11.12 -6.57
CA ILE A 73 -3.23 11.98 -5.71
C ILE A 73 -2.67 12.00 -4.28
N PHE A 74 -2.32 10.84 -3.71
CA PHE A 74 -1.76 10.78 -2.36
C PHE A 74 -0.33 11.31 -2.27
N THR A 75 0.46 11.15 -3.33
CA THR A 75 1.80 11.75 -3.39
C THR A 75 1.68 13.28 -3.44
N ALA A 76 0.75 13.81 -4.22
CA ALA A 76 0.46 15.24 -4.28
C ALA A 76 -0.07 15.74 -2.93
N LEU A 77 -0.98 15.02 -2.27
CA LEU A 77 -1.45 15.33 -0.93
C LEU A 77 -0.29 15.47 0.05
N LEU A 78 0.60 14.47 0.09
CA LEU A 78 1.77 14.49 0.97
C LEU A 78 2.65 15.72 0.72
N VAL A 79 3.00 16.00 -0.54
CA VAL A 79 3.85 17.15 -0.90
C VAL A 79 3.16 18.48 -0.60
N LEU A 80 1.86 18.61 -0.85
CA LEU A 80 1.13 19.85 -0.56
C LEU A 80 1.04 20.12 0.95
N LEU A 81 0.81 19.09 1.77
CA LEU A 81 0.78 19.23 3.23
C LEU A 81 2.16 19.60 3.80
N THR A 82 3.23 18.97 3.30
CA THR A 82 4.59 19.30 3.75
C THR A 82 4.99 20.71 3.35
N TYR A 83 4.69 21.15 2.13
CA TYR A 83 5.02 22.51 1.68
C TYR A 83 4.16 23.59 2.34
N SER A 84 2.90 23.32 2.67
CA SER A 84 2.10 24.18 3.56
C SER A 84 2.79 24.33 4.92
N ASN A 85 3.27 23.24 5.51
CA ASN A 85 4.01 23.30 6.77
C ASN A 85 5.34 24.07 6.64
N TYR A 86 6.06 23.92 5.53
CA TYR A 86 7.29 24.68 5.26
C TYR A 86 7.04 26.17 5.11
N TRP A 87 5.94 26.54 4.44
CA TRP A 87 5.51 27.94 4.35
C TRP A 87 5.24 28.52 5.73
N LEU A 88 4.53 27.79 6.59
CA LEU A 88 4.28 28.19 7.97
C LEU A 88 5.60 28.40 8.74
N ILE A 89 6.56 27.47 8.63
CA ILE A 89 7.89 27.61 9.27
C ILE A 89 8.59 28.89 8.80
N LEU A 90 8.57 29.16 7.48
CA LEU A 90 9.21 30.34 6.90
C LEU A 90 8.60 31.64 7.44
N VAL A 91 7.28 31.77 7.45
CA VAL A 91 6.59 32.98 7.93
C VAL A 91 6.75 33.14 9.44
N CYS A 92 6.65 32.06 10.21
CA CYS A 92 6.90 32.06 11.65
C CYS A 92 8.30 32.58 12.00
N TRP A 93 9.30 32.20 11.20
CA TRP A 93 10.66 32.70 11.37
C TRP A 93 10.77 34.18 10.99
N GLN A 94 10.28 34.58 9.82
CA GLN A 94 10.43 35.95 9.32
C GLN A 94 9.72 36.98 10.19
N GLU A 95 8.47 36.72 10.57
CA GLU A 95 7.62 37.70 11.27
C GLU A 95 7.75 37.65 12.80
N PHE A 96 8.03 36.46 13.35
CA PHE A 96 8.00 36.24 14.80
C PHE A 96 9.31 35.74 15.39
N GLN A 97 10.34 35.50 14.55
CA GLN A 97 11.63 34.90 14.95
C GLN A 97 11.43 33.60 15.75
N PHE A 98 10.37 32.86 15.44
CA PHE A 98 9.98 31.64 16.15
C PHE A 98 10.31 30.40 15.31
N ALA A 99 11.05 29.47 15.91
CA ALA A 99 11.39 28.19 15.30
C ALA A 99 10.18 27.23 15.35
N PHE A 100 9.30 27.32 14.36
CA PHE A 100 8.12 26.45 14.31
C PHE A 100 8.51 24.98 14.10
N PRO A 101 8.00 24.02 14.91
CA PRO A 101 8.35 22.60 14.85
C PRO A 101 8.17 21.94 13.47
N TYR A 102 9.18 21.22 12.98
CA TYR A 102 9.12 20.53 11.67
C TYR A 102 8.50 19.12 11.73
N GLU A 103 8.18 18.62 12.92
CA GLU A 103 7.72 17.26 13.24
C GLU A 103 6.47 16.86 12.46
N GLY A 104 5.60 17.82 12.14
CA GLY A 104 4.42 17.61 11.29
C GLY A 104 4.78 17.02 9.92
N THR A 105 5.92 17.41 9.34
CA THR A 105 6.44 16.88 8.07
C THR A 105 6.66 15.37 8.13
N ILE A 106 7.20 14.90 9.25
CA ILE A 106 7.48 13.48 9.48
C ILE A 106 6.15 12.75 9.66
N LEU A 107 5.24 13.29 10.48
CA LEU A 107 3.92 12.70 10.70
C LEU A 107 3.14 12.55 9.39
N TYR A 108 3.11 13.58 8.53
CA TYR A 108 2.45 13.51 7.22
C TYR A 108 3.05 12.41 6.35
N ALA A 109 4.38 12.30 6.30
CA ALA A 109 5.06 11.27 5.52
C ALA A 109 4.72 9.86 6.01
N PHE A 110 4.85 9.60 7.30
CA PHE A 110 4.50 8.30 7.88
C PHE A 110 3.03 7.97 7.62
N TYR A 111 2.13 8.92 7.84
CA TYR A 111 0.70 8.71 7.65
C TYR A 111 0.36 8.41 6.19
N CYS A 112 0.81 9.26 5.25
CA CYS A 112 0.49 9.09 3.85
C CYS A 112 1.13 7.82 3.27
N VAL A 113 2.37 7.51 3.62
CA VAL A 113 3.08 6.34 3.08
C VAL A 113 2.49 5.03 3.59
N PHE A 114 2.18 4.93 4.90
CA PHE A 114 1.70 3.70 5.50
C PHE A 114 0.18 3.57 5.52
N ALA A 115 -0.55 4.59 5.98
CA ALA A 115 -2.00 4.52 6.14
C ALA A 115 -2.74 4.67 4.80
N LEU A 116 -2.30 5.60 3.93
CA LEU A 116 -2.89 5.77 2.59
C LEU A 116 -2.26 4.83 1.54
N GLY A 117 -1.17 4.15 1.90
CA GLY A 117 -0.59 3.07 1.11
C GLY A 117 0.13 3.51 -0.16
N ILE A 118 0.85 4.63 -0.12
CA ILE A 118 1.66 5.11 -1.25
C ILE A 118 2.73 4.05 -1.60
N PRO A 119 2.81 3.57 -2.85
CA PRO A 119 3.80 2.57 -3.25
C PRO A 119 5.24 3.10 -3.14
N PHE A 120 6.21 2.21 -2.90
CA PHE A 120 7.62 2.59 -2.67
C PHE A 120 8.20 3.59 -3.70
N ARG A 121 7.94 3.41 -5.00
CA ARG A 121 8.48 4.30 -6.05
C ARG A 121 8.06 5.75 -5.87
N PHE A 122 6.86 5.98 -5.35
CA PHE A 122 6.32 7.31 -5.08
C PHE A 122 6.71 7.83 -3.70
N ALA A 123 6.85 6.93 -2.72
CA ALA A 123 7.36 7.27 -1.40
C ALA A 123 8.79 7.84 -1.51
N ILE A 124 9.70 7.18 -2.24
CA ILE A 124 11.08 7.66 -2.38
C ILE A 124 11.17 8.98 -3.16
N THR A 125 10.36 9.19 -4.20
CA THR A 125 10.37 10.46 -4.93
C THR A 125 9.84 11.61 -4.08
N SER A 126 8.73 11.41 -3.35
CA SER A 126 8.23 12.42 -2.41
C SER A 126 9.20 12.70 -1.27
N ALA A 127 9.92 11.69 -0.77
CA ALA A 127 10.96 11.87 0.24
C ALA A 127 12.09 12.77 -0.28
N VAL A 128 12.60 12.51 -1.50
CA VAL A 128 13.64 13.35 -2.11
C VAL A 128 13.16 14.79 -2.28
N ILE A 129 11.95 14.99 -2.80
CA ILE A 129 11.35 16.34 -2.97
C ILE A 129 11.24 17.05 -1.62
N ASN A 130 10.74 16.37 -0.58
CA ASN A 130 10.56 16.96 0.74
C ASN A 130 11.89 17.27 1.44
N ILE A 131 12.91 16.41 1.29
CA ILE A 131 14.26 16.65 1.82
C ILE A 131 14.87 17.86 1.13
N ALA A 132 14.80 17.92 -0.21
CA ALA A 132 15.32 19.06 -0.97
C ALA A 132 14.62 20.37 -0.57
N GLY A 133 13.28 20.35 -0.47
CA GLY A 133 12.51 21.49 -0.01
C GLY A 133 12.88 21.93 1.41
N PHE A 134 13.12 20.98 2.32
CA PHE A 134 13.54 21.29 3.69
C PHE A 134 14.94 21.91 3.74
N ILE A 135 15.89 21.40 2.95
CA ILE A 135 17.24 21.98 2.86
C ILE A 135 17.17 23.41 2.34
N VAL A 136 16.37 23.67 1.30
CA VAL A 136 16.15 25.03 0.77
C VAL A 136 15.51 25.94 1.82
N LEU A 137 14.51 25.44 2.54
CA LEU A 137 13.87 26.18 3.65
C LEU A 137 14.89 26.57 4.72
N MET A 138 15.74 25.63 5.16
CA MET A 138 16.78 25.90 6.16
C MET A 138 17.82 26.93 5.68
N TRP A 139 18.08 26.97 4.37
CA TRP A 139 18.99 27.95 3.79
C TRP A 139 18.37 29.36 3.72
N LEU A 140 17.07 29.45 3.40
CA LEU A 140 16.34 30.73 3.35
C LEU A 140 15.96 31.27 4.74
N ALA A 141 15.63 30.37 5.66
CA ALA A 141 15.19 30.67 7.00
C ALA A 141 15.98 29.78 7.98
N PRO A 142 17.13 30.26 8.50
CA PRO A 142 17.95 29.51 9.46
C PRO A 142 17.33 29.50 10.85
N ALA A 143 16.06 29.09 10.93
CA ALA A 143 15.21 29.17 12.12
C ALA A 143 15.73 28.38 13.32
N TYR A 144 16.60 27.40 13.06
CA TYR A 144 17.13 26.47 14.05
C TYR A 144 18.58 26.78 14.45
N GLY A 145 19.21 27.82 13.89
CA GLY A 145 20.59 28.19 14.18
C GLY A 145 21.56 27.00 14.13
N ASP A 146 22.33 26.81 15.20
CA ASP A 146 23.31 25.71 15.33
C ASP A 146 22.70 24.31 15.28
N ARG A 147 21.39 24.17 15.53
CA ARG A 147 20.67 22.88 15.45
C ARG A 147 20.24 22.52 14.03
N MET A 148 20.48 23.39 13.05
CA MET A 148 20.10 23.16 11.65
C MET A 148 20.65 21.83 11.08
N PRO A 149 21.93 21.45 11.25
CA PRO A 149 22.44 20.19 10.72
C PRO A 149 21.73 18.97 11.33
N ILE A 150 21.40 19.03 12.62
CA ILE A 150 20.69 17.97 13.34
C ILE A 150 19.26 17.85 12.79
N SER A 151 18.59 18.98 12.58
CA SER A 151 17.21 19.04 12.06
C SER A 151 17.12 18.47 10.64
N ILE A 152 18.05 18.86 9.75
CA ILE A 152 18.14 18.32 8.39
C ILE A 152 18.42 16.82 8.43
N GLY A 153 19.39 16.40 9.25
CA GLY A 153 19.74 14.99 9.41
C GLY A 153 18.56 14.17 9.92
N PHE A 154 17.78 14.68 10.87
CA PHE A 154 16.63 14.01 11.45
C PHE A 154 15.48 13.87 10.44
N VAL A 155 15.14 14.92 9.69
CA VAL A 155 14.13 14.84 8.63
C VAL A 155 14.57 13.87 7.54
N ALA A 156 15.82 13.98 7.06
CA ALA A 156 16.34 13.10 6.02
C ALA A 156 16.36 11.63 6.46
N ALA A 157 16.87 11.34 7.67
CA ALA A 157 16.91 10.00 8.22
C ALA A 157 15.51 9.42 8.42
N SER A 158 14.55 10.23 8.91
CA SER A 158 13.17 9.80 9.13
C SER A 158 12.46 9.46 7.81
N LEU A 159 12.59 10.32 6.78
CA LEU A 159 11.99 10.08 5.47
C LEU A 159 12.66 8.93 4.72
N PHE A 160 13.98 8.77 4.88
CA PHE A 160 14.70 7.60 4.38
C PHE A 160 14.21 6.31 5.04
N THR A 161 14.12 6.30 6.38
CA THR A 161 13.66 5.14 7.15
C THR A 161 12.22 4.78 6.82
N CYS A 162 11.34 5.78 6.67
CA CYS A 162 9.97 5.61 6.21
C CYS A 162 9.92 4.94 4.83
N SER A 163 10.74 5.41 3.87
CA SER A 163 10.81 4.85 2.53
C SER A 163 11.38 3.42 2.52
N TYR A 164 12.41 3.15 3.32
CA TYR A 164 13.01 1.83 3.47
C TYR A 164 12.04 0.83 4.12
N ALA A 165 11.35 1.24 5.18
CA ALA A 165 10.32 0.42 5.82
C ALA A 165 9.18 0.11 4.84
N LYS A 166 8.78 1.08 4.00
CA LYS A 166 7.80 0.84 2.92
C LYS A 166 8.30 -0.14 1.88
N TYR A 167 9.57 -0.03 1.45
CA TYR A 167 10.20 -1.00 0.54
C TYR A 167 10.17 -2.43 1.11
N ARG A 168 10.54 -2.58 2.38
CA ARG A 168 10.54 -3.87 3.08
C ARG A 168 9.13 -4.45 3.15
N LEU A 169 8.14 -3.64 3.51
CA LEU A 169 6.75 -4.05 3.61
C LEU A 169 6.19 -4.48 2.24
N ASP A 170 6.40 -3.68 1.20
CA ASP A 170 5.95 -4.00 -0.16
C ASP A 170 6.60 -5.29 -0.68
N SER A 171 7.90 -5.48 -0.39
CA SER A 171 8.64 -6.70 -0.73
C SER A 171 8.09 -7.94 -0.01
N SER A 172 7.87 -7.85 1.31
CA SER A 172 7.30 -8.95 2.10
C SER A 172 5.89 -9.32 1.66
N LEU A 173 5.03 -8.33 1.35
CA LEU A 173 3.70 -8.59 0.82
C LEU A 173 3.74 -9.28 -0.55
N SER A 174 4.68 -8.88 -1.41
CA SER A 174 4.86 -9.51 -2.72
C SER A 174 5.30 -10.98 -2.59
N LEU A 175 6.16 -11.28 -1.62
CA LEU A 175 6.63 -12.63 -1.34
C LEU A 175 5.49 -13.49 -0.78
N LEU A 176 4.74 -12.96 0.19
CA LEU A 176 3.59 -13.64 0.79
C LEU A 176 2.57 -14.03 -0.29
N LYS A 177 2.27 -13.10 -1.20
CA LYS A 177 1.36 -13.36 -2.32
C LYS A 177 1.90 -14.48 -3.23
N LYS A 178 3.16 -14.42 -3.62
CA LYS A 178 3.79 -15.47 -4.46
C LYS A 178 3.77 -16.84 -3.78
N THR A 179 4.06 -16.90 -2.48
CA THR A 179 4.03 -18.16 -1.71
C THR A 179 2.62 -18.69 -1.60
N ASN A 180 1.62 -17.84 -1.32
CA ASN A 180 0.22 -18.23 -1.27
C ASN A 180 -0.28 -18.74 -2.63
N ASP A 181 0.11 -18.09 -3.73
CA ASP A 181 -0.23 -18.53 -5.09
C ASP A 181 0.42 -19.89 -5.40
N ARG A 182 1.67 -20.11 -4.96
CA ARG A 182 2.38 -21.40 -5.12
C ARG A 182 1.74 -22.52 -4.30
N LEU A 183 1.41 -22.26 -3.04
CA LEU A 183 0.69 -23.20 -2.17
C LEU A 183 -0.69 -23.53 -2.76
N THR A 184 -1.39 -22.53 -3.27
CA THR A 184 -2.69 -22.75 -3.95
C THR A 184 -2.52 -23.63 -5.18
N LYS A 185 -1.46 -23.44 -5.97
CA LYS A 185 -1.15 -24.31 -7.10
C LYS A 185 -0.85 -25.75 -6.66
N LEU A 186 0.06 -25.94 -5.71
CA LEU A 186 0.41 -27.28 -5.19
C LEU A 186 -0.77 -28.00 -4.53
N SER A 187 -1.67 -27.25 -3.86
CA SER A 187 -2.86 -27.82 -3.23
C SER A 187 -3.95 -28.18 -4.23
N LYS A 188 -3.96 -27.61 -5.45
CA LYS A 188 -5.02 -27.82 -6.43
C LYS A 188 -4.61 -28.68 -7.60
N PHE A 189 -3.34 -28.70 -7.97
CA PHE A 189 -2.84 -29.41 -9.14
C PHE A 189 -1.95 -30.57 -8.73
N ASP A 190 -2.11 -31.70 -9.41
CA ASP A 190 -1.21 -32.83 -9.30
C ASP A 190 0.13 -32.50 -10.01
N PRO A 191 1.29 -32.66 -9.36
CA PRO A 191 2.57 -32.25 -9.92
C PRO A 191 3.06 -33.11 -11.08
N LEU A 192 2.48 -34.31 -11.29
CA LEU A 192 2.88 -35.20 -12.38
C LEU A 192 2.11 -34.89 -13.67
N THR A 193 0.87 -34.46 -13.52
CA THR A 193 -0.08 -34.26 -14.61
C THR A 193 -0.50 -32.82 -14.80
N GLU A 194 -0.09 -31.87 -13.96
CA GLU A 194 -0.56 -30.46 -13.97
C GLU A 194 -2.09 -30.28 -14.05
N LEU A 195 -2.86 -31.36 -13.86
CA LEU A 195 -4.31 -31.41 -13.85
C LEU A 195 -4.79 -31.22 -12.41
N LEU A 196 -6.07 -30.92 -12.26
CA LEU A 196 -6.64 -30.78 -10.92
C LEU A 196 -6.48 -32.09 -10.16
N ASN A 197 -5.99 -32.01 -8.94
CA ASN A 197 -5.96 -33.18 -8.08
C ASN A 197 -7.39 -33.61 -7.71
N ARG A 198 -7.54 -34.85 -7.28
CA ARG A 198 -8.84 -35.44 -6.93
C ARG A 198 -9.68 -34.57 -5.98
N ARG A 199 -9.04 -33.91 -5.00
CA ARG A 199 -9.73 -33.03 -4.05
C ARG A 199 -10.27 -31.77 -4.74
N ALA A 200 -9.47 -31.13 -5.59
CA ALA A 200 -9.87 -29.95 -6.33
C ALA A 200 -10.93 -30.26 -7.39
N LEU A 201 -10.82 -31.40 -8.08
CA LEU A 201 -11.82 -31.90 -9.01
C LEU A 201 -13.18 -32.10 -8.33
N ARG A 202 -13.20 -32.77 -7.16
CA ARG A 202 -14.44 -33.00 -6.39
C ARG A 202 -15.11 -31.69 -5.97
N ASN A 203 -14.32 -30.73 -5.49
CA ASN A 203 -14.86 -29.43 -5.07
C ASN A 203 -15.43 -28.62 -6.26
N GLN A 204 -14.80 -28.70 -7.44
CA GLN A 204 -15.32 -28.05 -8.64
C GLN A 204 -16.57 -28.76 -9.19
N SER A 205 -16.60 -30.09 -9.20
CA SER A 205 -17.75 -30.85 -9.70
C SER A 205 -19.00 -30.59 -8.87
N GLU A 206 -18.88 -30.51 -7.53
CA GLU A 206 -20.00 -30.12 -6.65
C GLU A 206 -20.54 -28.72 -6.98
N SER A 207 -19.65 -27.76 -7.25
CA SER A 207 -20.03 -26.39 -7.60
C SER A 207 -20.72 -26.32 -8.97
N LEU A 208 -20.21 -27.04 -9.97
CA LEU A 208 -20.78 -27.13 -11.32
C LEU A 208 -22.15 -27.83 -11.30
N LEU A 209 -22.30 -28.89 -10.51
CA LEU A 209 -23.57 -29.59 -10.34
C LEU A 209 -24.64 -28.67 -9.71
N ALA A 210 -24.26 -27.91 -8.68
CA ALA A 210 -25.16 -26.94 -8.05
C ALA A 210 -25.58 -25.84 -9.02
N TYR A 211 -24.66 -25.35 -9.85
CA TYR A 211 -24.96 -24.38 -10.92
C TYR A 211 -25.92 -24.96 -11.96
N ALA A 212 -25.63 -26.17 -12.45
CA ALA A 212 -26.45 -26.87 -13.43
C ALA A 212 -27.90 -27.04 -12.97
N ARG A 213 -28.09 -27.43 -11.69
CA ARG A 213 -29.43 -27.54 -11.07
C ARG A 213 -30.16 -26.19 -10.99
N ARG A 214 -29.47 -25.11 -10.62
CA ARG A 214 -30.09 -23.78 -10.46
C ARG A 214 -30.52 -23.16 -11.78
N HIS A 215 -29.75 -23.39 -12.83
CA HIS A 215 -29.98 -22.80 -14.16
C HIS A 215 -30.63 -23.77 -15.15
N ASN A 216 -30.95 -24.99 -14.70
CA ASN A 216 -31.55 -26.06 -15.48
C ASN A 216 -30.79 -26.37 -16.78
N VAL A 217 -29.45 -26.38 -16.71
CA VAL A 217 -28.56 -26.68 -17.83
C VAL A 217 -27.99 -28.09 -17.69
N SER A 218 -27.81 -28.78 -18.82
CA SER A 218 -27.24 -30.13 -18.88
C SER A 218 -25.75 -30.14 -18.56
N LEU A 219 -25.31 -31.05 -17.69
CA LEU A 219 -23.90 -31.29 -17.34
C LEU A 219 -23.47 -32.68 -17.83
N ALA A 220 -22.37 -32.77 -18.57
CA ALA A 220 -21.75 -34.03 -18.98
C ALA A 220 -20.42 -34.25 -18.23
N VAL A 221 -20.11 -35.50 -17.89
CA VAL A 221 -18.87 -35.90 -17.22
C VAL A 221 -18.20 -37.00 -18.04
N LEU A 222 -16.92 -36.81 -18.36
CA LEU A 222 -16.09 -37.81 -19.05
C LEU A 222 -15.13 -38.41 -18.03
N MET A 223 -15.19 -39.73 -17.84
CA MET A 223 -14.21 -40.50 -17.06
C MET A 223 -13.30 -41.24 -18.04
N LEU A 224 -11.98 -41.07 -17.85
CA LEU A 224 -10.94 -41.71 -18.66
C LEU A 224 -10.13 -42.61 -17.73
N ASP A 225 -10.02 -43.89 -18.06
CA ASP A 225 -9.12 -44.83 -17.39
C ASP A 225 -8.08 -45.35 -18.40
N LEU A 226 -6.89 -45.70 -17.90
CA LEU A 226 -5.80 -46.21 -18.72
C LEU A 226 -5.73 -47.72 -18.59
N ASP A 227 -6.19 -48.41 -19.63
CA ASP A 227 -6.10 -49.87 -19.71
C ASP A 227 -4.64 -50.36 -19.65
N ASP A 228 -4.41 -51.50 -18.97
CA ASP A 228 -3.10 -52.17 -18.88
C ASP A 228 -1.94 -51.36 -18.23
N PHE A 229 -2.22 -50.30 -17.47
CA PHE A 229 -1.19 -49.47 -16.80
C PHE A 229 -0.18 -50.27 -15.95
N LYS A 230 -0.63 -51.37 -15.33
CA LYS A 230 0.20 -52.29 -14.52
C LYS A 230 1.28 -52.99 -15.34
N LYS A 231 0.97 -53.44 -16.57
CA LYS A 231 1.94 -54.10 -17.47
C LYS A 231 3.01 -53.12 -17.95
N TYR A 232 2.62 -51.87 -18.21
CA TYR A 232 3.56 -50.82 -18.62
C TYR A 232 4.57 -50.48 -17.51
N LEU A 233 4.09 -50.36 -16.26
CA LEU A 233 4.95 -50.18 -15.09
C LEU A 233 5.92 -51.37 -14.90
N LEU A 234 5.41 -52.60 -14.89
CA LEU A 234 6.26 -53.80 -14.73
C LEU A 234 7.34 -53.91 -15.82
N ARG A 235 7.01 -53.59 -17.08
CA ARG A 235 7.96 -53.63 -18.19
C ARG A 235 9.03 -52.53 -18.09
N LYS A 236 8.69 -51.34 -17.59
CA LYS A 236 9.68 -50.25 -17.36
C LYS A 236 10.59 -50.50 -16.16
N TRP A 237 10.07 -51.08 -15.08
CA TRP A 237 10.86 -51.44 -13.89
C TRP A 237 11.87 -52.56 -14.16
N PHE A 238 11.55 -53.47 -15.10
CA PHE A 238 12.46 -54.55 -15.49
C PHE A 238 13.58 -54.09 -16.46
N VAL A 239 13.34 -53.05 -17.27
CA VAL A 239 14.29 -52.58 -18.30
C VAL A 239 15.21 -51.47 -17.81
N LEU A 240 14.81 -50.68 -16.80
CA LEU A 240 15.63 -49.60 -16.24
C LEU A 240 15.68 -49.75 -14.73
N GLY A 241 16.76 -50.35 -14.24
CA GLY A 241 17.15 -50.24 -12.83
C GLY A 241 17.13 -48.78 -12.41
N CYS A 242 16.09 -48.41 -11.67
CA CYS A 242 15.98 -47.22 -10.83
C CYS A 242 16.12 -45.81 -11.47
N GLN A 243 15.59 -45.47 -12.67
CA GLN A 243 15.47 -44.03 -13.01
C GLN A 243 14.54 -43.62 -14.17
N VAL A 244 13.24 -43.98 -14.18
CA VAL A 244 12.30 -43.36 -15.13
C VAL A 244 10.98 -42.96 -14.48
N ARG A 245 10.72 -41.65 -14.41
CA ARG A 245 9.41 -41.08 -14.08
C ARG A 245 8.49 -41.17 -15.31
N PRO A 246 7.34 -41.85 -15.25
CA PRO A 246 6.38 -41.86 -16.35
C PRO A 246 5.66 -40.51 -16.43
N ARG A 247 5.55 -39.98 -17.65
CA ARG A 247 4.79 -38.78 -18.02
C ARG A 247 3.45 -39.28 -18.61
N ILE A 248 2.44 -39.47 -17.77
CA ILE A 248 1.11 -39.93 -18.20
C ILE A 248 0.07 -39.07 -17.47
N TRP A 249 -0.82 -38.46 -18.25
CA TRP A 249 -1.81 -37.46 -17.83
C TRP A 249 -3.12 -38.15 -17.44
N LEU A 250 -3.70 -37.81 -16.27
CA LEU A 250 -4.92 -38.38 -15.71
C LEU A 250 -5.88 -37.26 -15.26
N VAL A 251 -7.12 -37.32 -15.76
CA VAL A 251 -8.30 -36.56 -15.27
C VAL A 251 -8.93 -37.29 -14.10
#